data_AF-A0A368F0Q6-F1
#
_entry.id   AF-A0A368F0Q6-F1
#
_cell.length_a   1.000
_cell.length_b   1.000
_cell.length_c   1.000
_cell.angle_alpha   90.00
_cell.angle_beta   90.00
_cell.angle_gamma   90.00
#
_symmetry.space_group_name_H-M   'P 1'
#
loop_
_entity.id
_entity.type
_entity.pdbx_description
1 polymer ?
#
loop_
_entity_poly.entity_id
_entity_poly.type
_entity_poly.pdbx_seq_one_letter_code
_entity_poly.pdbx_strand_id
1 'polypeptide(L)'
;MAGHFESELCQVLLEEHFGKTVSLVAAALLRESGPLPAIMFRLRGAVKLNAVRKSLAILNQHSVVDFKIDSTMRINYSIDRNAILAFSKAPRCCLIAKTLYGGLAEAICEELFSYGRLTCSDTIRKVALR
;
A
#
# COMPACT_ATOMS: atom_id res chain seq x y z
N MET A 1 -10.38 22.19 4.78
CA MET A 1 -9.35 22.46 3.75
C MET A 1 -8.08 21.61 3.90
N ALA A 2 -7.71 21.11 5.10
CA ALA A 2 -6.49 20.30 5.27
C ALA A 2 -6.49 18.91 4.59
N GLY A 3 -7.64 18.22 4.52
CA GLY A 3 -7.70 16.85 4.00
C GLY A 3 -7.55 16.69 2.47
N HIS A 4 -7.65 17.78 1.69
CA HIS A 4 -7.53 17.70 0.23
C HIS A 4 -6.07 17.50 -0.20
N PHE A 5 -5.14 18.24 0.42
CA PHE A 5 -3.70 18.13 0.16
C PHE A 5 -3.14 16.78 0.59
N GLU A 6 -3.62 16.22 1.70
CA GLU A 6 -3.22 14.88 2.16
C GLU A 6 -3.67 13.79 1.17
N SER A 7 -4.86 13.93 0.58
CA SER A 7 -5.35 12.98 -0.42
C SER A 7 -4.57 13.04 -1.73
N GLU A 8 -4.22 14.25 -2.19
CA GLU A 8 -3.38 14.45 -3.38
C GLU A 8 -1.98 13.88 -3.17
N LEU A 9 -1.36 14.14 -2.01
CA LEU A 9 -0.06 13.58 -1.67
C LEU A 9 -0.08 12.05 -1.63
N CYS A 10 -1.12 11.45 -1.03
CA CYS A 10 -1.28 9.99 -1.03
C CYS A 10 -1.39 9.43 -2.45
N GLN A 11 -2.09 10.13 -3.34
CA GLN A 11 -2.25 9.71 -4.73
C GLN A 11 -0.92 9.73 -5.50
N VAL A 12 -0.12 10.79 -5.31
CA VAL A 12 1.20 10.93 -5.95
C VAL A 12 2.16 9.85 -5.44
N LEU A 13 2.22 9.63 -4.13
CA LEU A 13 3.09 8.59 -3.53
C LEU A 13 2.74 7.20 -4.09
N LEU A 14 1.45 6.86 -4.19
CA LEU A 14 1.04 5.57 -4.73
C LEU A 14 1.28 5.45 -6.24
N GLU A 15 1.21 6.55 -6.99
CA GLU A 15 1.54 6.55 -8.41
C GLU A 15 3.04 6.33 -8.64
N GLU A 16 3.89 6.94 -7.83
CA GLU A 16 5.35 6.76 -7.89
C GLU A 16 5.78 5.33 -7.51
N HIS A 17 5.19 4.75 -6.46
CA HIS A 17 5.58 3.42 -5.98
C HIS A 17 4.94 2.26 -6.76
N PHE A 18 3.67 2.37 -7.16
CA PHE A 18 2.90 1.24 -7.69
C PHE A 18 2.33 1.49 -9.09
N GLY A 19 2.48 2.71 -9.62
CA GLY A 19 1.99 3.11 -10.92
C GLY A 19 0.54 3.61 -10.93
N LYS A 20 0.18 4.22 -12.05
CA LYS A 20 -1.08 4.96 -12.24
C LYS A 20 -2.34 4.15 -12.01
N THR A 21 -2.37 2.88 -12.41
CA THR A 21 -3.56 2.03 -12.24
C THR A 21 -3.88 1.78 -10.76
N VAL A 22 -2.85 1.54 -9.94
CA VAL A 22 -3.02 1.32 -8.50
C VAL A 22 -3.42 2.62 -7.81
N SER A 23 -2.81 3.73 -8.19
CA SER A 23 -3.16 5.07 -7.69
C SER A 23 -4.62 5.44 -7.97
N LEU A 24 -5.16 5.14 -9.16
CA LEU A 24 -6.58 5.37 -9.48
C LEU A 24 -7.53 4.55 -8.59
N VAL A 25 -7.19 3.27 -8.34
CA VAL A 25 -7.98 2.41 -7.45
C VAL A 25 -7.93 2.93 -6.01
N ALA A 26 -6.76 3.37 -5.55
CA ALA A 26 -6.58 3.94 -4.22
C ALA A 26 -7.31 5.29 -4.07
N ALA A 27 -7.31 6.16 -5.09
CA ALA A 27 -8.04 7.42 -5.08
C ALA A 27 -9.57 7.19 -4.93
N ALA A 28 -10.11 6.16 -5.60
CA ALA A 28 -11.51 5.77 -5.42
C ALA A 28 -11.80 5.31 -3.98
N LEU A 29 -10.88 4.61 -3.34
CA LEU A 29 -10.99 4.18 -1.94
C LEU A 29 -10.78 5.32 -0.92
N LEU A 30 -9.89 6.27 -1.21
CA LEU A 30 -9.62 7.45 -0.37
C LEU A 30 -10.84 8.37 -0.28
N ARG A 31 -11.59 8.48 -1.38
CA ARG A 31 -12.83 9.23 -1.45
C ARG A 31 -13.91 8.58 -0.59
N GLU A 32 -14.06 7.27 -0.69
CA GLU A 32 -15.04 6.52 0.09
C GLU A 32 -14.69 5.03 0.14
N SER A 33 -14.66 4.48 1.35
CA SER A 33 -14.48 3.05 1.60
C SER A 33 -15.74 2.28 1.22
N GLY A 34 -15.60 1.05 0.73
CA GLY A 34 -16.76 0.29 0.32
C GLY A 34 -16.45 -1.07 -0.30
N PRO A 35 -17.48 -1.82 -0.70
CA PRO A 35 -17.31 -3.15 -1.25
C PRO A 35 -16.81 -3.12 -2.70
N LEU A 36 -16.27 -4.24 -3.18
CA LEU A 36 -15.72 -4.36 -4.54
C LEU A 36 -16.67 -3.85 -5.64
N PRO A 37 -17.99 -4.15 -5.63
CA PRO A 37 -18.91 -3.65 -6.66
C PRO A 37 -19.01 -2.12 -6.69
N ALA A 38 -18.95 -1.45 -5.53
CA ALA A 38 -18.98 0.01 -5.44
C ALA A 38 -17.69 0.63 -6.00
N ILE A 39 -16.53 0.02 -5.74
CA ILE A 39 -15.25 0.44 -6.31
C ILE A 39 -15.28 0.28 -7.84
N MET A 40 -15.77 -0.86 -8.34
CA MET A 40 -15.91 -1.11 -9.77
C MET A 40 -16.84 -0.12 -10.46
N PHE A 41 -17.96 0.22 -9.83
CA PHE A 41 -18.91 1.19 -10.38
C PHE A 41 -18.26 2.57 -10.54
N ARG A 42 -17.48 3.00 -9.55
CA ARG A 42 -16.76 4.29 -9.58
C ARG A 42 -15.62 4.31 -10.60
N LEU A 43 -15.00 3.17 -10.88
CA LEU A 43 -13.91 3.02 -11.86
C LEU A 43 -14.41 2.56 -13.24
N ARG A 44 -15.72 2.56 -13.48
CA ARG A 44 -16.32 2.04 -14.71
C ARG A 44 -15.77 2.79 -15.92
N GLY A 45 -15.19 2.06 -16.86
CA GLY A 45 -14.57 2.61 -18.07
C GLY A 45 -13.10 3.02 -17.94
N ALA A 46 -12.58 3.19 -16.71
CA ALA A 46 -11.18 3.55 -16.48
C ALA A 46 -10.27 2.33 -16.26
N VAL A 47 -10.74 1.33 -15.49
CA VAL A 47 -9.92 0.17 -15.09
C VAL A 47 -10.70 -1.13 -15.25
N LYS A 48 -10.08 -2.15 -15.84
CA LYS A 48 -10.67 -3.50 -15.96
C LYS A 48 -10.75 -4.18 -14.59
N LEU A 49 -11.77 -5.01 -14.36
CA LEU A 49 -11.96 -5.75 -13.10
C LEU A 49 -10.71 -6.51 -12.62
N ASN A 50 -10.02 -7.19 -13.54
CA ASN A 50 -8.81 -7.93 -13.21
C ASN A 50 -7.68 -7.02 -12.70
N ALA A 51 -7.57 -5.80 -13.25
CA ALA A 51 -6.62 -4.82 -12.78
C ALA A 51 -7.01 -4.27 -11.39
N VAL A 52 -8.31 -3.99 -11.15
CA VAL A 52 -8.79 -3.58 -9.82
C VAL A 52 -8.45 -4.61 -8.74
N ARG A 53 -8.73 -5.90 -8.99
CA ARG A 53 -8.40 -6.98 -8.04
C ARG A 53 -6.90 -7.08 -7.77
N LYS A 54 -6.07 -6.99 -8.82
CA LYS A 54 -4.60 -6.99 -8.68
C LYS A 54 -4.12 -5.78 -7.87
N SER A 55 -4.65 -4.59 -8.15
CA SER A 55 -4.31 -3.38 -7.40
C SER A 55 -4.69 -3.49 -5.93
N LEU A 56 -5.88 -4.01 -5.61
CA LEU A 56 -6.29 -4.25 -4.21
C LEU A 56 -5.38 -5.26 -3.52
N ALA A 57 -4.96 -6.33 -4.22
CA ALA A 57 -4.02 -7.30 -3.67
C ALA A 57 -2.65 -6.67 -3.37
N ILE A 58 -2.12 -5.85 -4.27
CA ILE A 58 -0.86 -5.11 -4.06
C ILE A 58 -0.98 -4.16 -2.87
N LEU A 59 -2.06 -3.39 -2.79
CA LEU A 59 -2.27 -2.45 -1.68
C LEU A 59 -2.42 -3.16 -0.32
N ASN A 60 -3.09 -4.32 -0.29
CA ASN A 60 -3.19 -5.14 0.92
C ASN A 60 -1.83 -5.77 1.30
N GLN A 61 -1.03 -6.20 0.31
CA GLN A 61 0.31 -6.73 0.52
C GLN A 61 1.23 -5.72 1.22
N HIS A 62 1.06 -4.44 0.89
CA HIS A 62 1.79 -3.32 1.51
C HIS A 62 1.11 -2.74 2.76
N SER A 63 0.07 -3.40 3.29
CA SER A 63 -0.71 -2.93 4.45
C SER A 63 -1.32 -1.53 4.29
N VAL A 64 -1.55 -1.08 3.05
CA VAL A 64 -2.19 0.20 2.75
C VAL A 64 -3.72 0.05 2.79
N VAL A 65 -4.23 -1.07 2.30
CA VAL A 65 -5.66 -1.40 2.28
C VAL A 65 -5.92 -2.53 3.26
N ASP A 66 -6.97 -2.34 4.06
CA ASP A 66 -7.54 -3.36 4.95
C ASP A 66 -8.92 -3.77 4.44
N PHE A 67 -9.34 -4.99 4.76
CA PHE A 67 -10.66 -5.50 4.41
C PHE A 67 -11.36 -6.05 5.65
N LYS A 68 -12.61 -5.63 5.85
CA LYS A 68 -13.45 -6.09 6.96
C LYS A 68 -14.73 -6.69 6.43
N ILE A 69 -15.20 -7.74 7.09
CA ILE A 69 -16.49 -8.35 6.79
C ILE A 69 -17.54 -7.64 7.63
N ASP A 70 -18.50 -7.01 6.96
CA ASP A 70 -19.62 -6.36 7.60
C ASP A 70 -20.66 -7.39 8.09
N SER A 71 -21.56 -6.97 8.97
CA SER A 71 -22.74 -7.70 9.46
C SER A 71 -23.57 -8.37 8.34
N THR A 72 -23.56 -7.79 7.14
CA THR A 72 -24.25 -8.32 5.94
C THR A 72 -23.38 -9.31 5.14
N MET A 73 -22.30 -9.85 5.72
CA MET A 73 -21.33 -10.74 5.06
C MET A 73 -20.69 -10.16 3.79
N ARG A 74 -20.59 -8.82 3.71
CA ARG A 74 -19.96 -8.11 2.59
C ARG A 74 -18.54 -7.70 2.97
N ILE A 75 -17.60 -7.90 2.04
CA ILE A 75 -16.21 -7.46 2.21
C ILE A 75 -16.14 -5.97 1.87
N ASN A 76 -15.85 -5.16 2.86
CA ASN A 76 -15.63 -3.72 2.72
C ASN A 76 -14.13 -3.42 2.76
N TYR A 77 -13.64 -2.73 1.73
CA TYR A 77 -12.26 -2.29 1.66
C TYR A 77 -12.15 -0.88 2.21
N SER A 78 -11.19 -0.67 3.11
CA SER A 78 -10.82 0.62 3.67
C SER A 78 -9.35 0.89 3.45
N ILE A 79 -8.98 2.16 3.34
CA ILE A 79 -7.59 2.57 3.13
C ILE A 79 -7.07 3.32 4.35
N ASP A 80 -5.86 3.00 4.77
CA ASP A 80 -5.17 3.73 5.83
C ASP A 80 -4.25 4.78 5.23
N ARG A 81 -4.59 6.06 5.45
CA ARG A 81 -3.79 7.20 4.97
C ARG A 81 -2.42 7.25 5.65
N ASN A 82 -2.34 6.87 6.92
CA ASN A 82 -1.09 6.91 7.67
C ASN A 82 -0.08 5.90 7.12
N ALA A 83 -0.56 4.72 6.71
CA ALA A 83 0.26 3.72 6.04
C ALA A 83 0.84 4.24 4.71
N ILE A 84 0.07 5.00 3.92
CA ILE A 84 0.57 5.61 2.67
C ILE A 84 1.65 6.66 2.97
N LEU A 85 1.38 7.55 3.92
CA LEU A 85 2.34 8.60 4.30
C LEU A 85 3.62 8.02 4.92
N ALA A 86 3.56 6.81 5.50
CA ALA A 86 4.74 6.14 6.03
C ALA A 86 5.77 5.78 4.94
N PHE A 87 5.36 5.60 3.68
CA PHE A 87 6.30 5.36 2.57
C PHE A 87 7.29 6.53 2.40
N SER A 88 6.83 7.77 2.60
CA SER A 88 7.71 8.95 2.55
C SER A 88 8.83 8.92 3.61
N LYS A 89 8.62 8.17 4.69
CA LYS A 89 9.57 8.03 5.80
C LYS A 89 10.50 6.83 5.64
N ALA A 90 10.26 5.95 4.66
CA ALA A 90 11.02 4.72 4.47
C ALA A 90 12.55 4.95 4.39
N PRO A 91 13.07 5.94 3.63
CA PRO A 91 14.52 6.17 3.57
C PRO A 91 15.12 6.52 4.93
N ARG A 92 14.41 7.30 5.74
CA ARG A 92 14.85 7.67 7.08
C ARG A 92 14.80 6.49 8.04
N CYS A 93 13.79 5.63 7.92
CA CYS A 93 13.71 4.39 8.69
C CYS A 93 14.89 3.45 8.37
N CYS A 94 15.25 3.27 7.10
CA CYS A 94 16.40 2.46 6.70
C CYS A 94 17.71 3.05 7.25
N LEU A 95 17.90 4.37 7.18
CA LEU A 95 19.07 5.03 7.76
C LEU A 95 19.18 4.80 9.27
N ILE A 96 18.07 4.93 10.01
CA ILE A 96 18.06 4.66 11.47
C ILE A 96 18.45 3.21 11.75
N ALA A 97 17.91 2.25 10.99
CA ALA A 97 18.27 0.84 11.13
C ALA A 97 19.77 0.60 10.87
N LYS A 98 20.33 1.24 9.84
CA LYS A 98 21.77 1.20 9.55
C LYS A 98 22.60 1.73 10.71
N THR A 99 22.23 2.89 11.26
CA THR A 99 22.98 3.55 12.33
C THR A 99 22.95 2.75 13.63
N LEU A 100 21.81 2.12 13.97
CA LEU A 100 21.64 1.39 15.23
C LEU A 100 22.15 -0.05 15.17
N TYR A 101 22.00 -0.73 14.03
CA TYR A 101 22.18 -2.19 13.93
C TYR A 101 23.07 -2.62 12.74
N GLY A 102 23.63 -1.68 11.99
CA GLY A 102 24.54 -1.95 10.87
C GLY A 102 23.85 -2.24 9.53
N GLY A 103 24.66 -2.53 8.51
CA GLY A 103 24.18 -2.65 7.11
C GLY A 103 23.22 -3.82 6.84
N LEU A 104 23.33 -4.92 7.59
CA LEU A 104 22.39 -6.04 7.43
C LEU A 104 20.97 -5.66 7.88
N ALA A 105 20.84 -4.84 8.92
CA ALA A 105 19.55 -4.37 9.39
C ALA A 105 18.93 -3.36 8.41
N GLU A 106 19.74 -2.51 7.78
CA GLU A 106 19.31 -1.65 6.67
C GLU A 106 18.74 -2.48 5.53
N ALA A 107 19.45 -3.54 5.11
CA ALA A 107 19.00 -4.43 4.05
C ALA A 107 17.68 -5.14 4.40
N ILE A 108 17.51 -5.58 5.65
CA ILE A 108 16.23 -6.14 6.14
C ILE A 108 15.12 -5.09 6.04
N CYS A 109 15.36 -3.86 6.51
CA CYS A 109 14.36 -2.79 6.45
C CYS A 109 13.97 -2.45 5.00
N GLU A 110 14.94 -2.35 4.08
CA GLU A 110 14.67 -2.11 2.66
C GLU A 110 13.79 -3.20 2.06
N GLU A 111 14.10 -4.48 2.29
CA GLU A 111 13.31 -5.60 1.77
C GLU A 111 11.86 -5.57 2.28
N LEU A 112 11.65 -5.22 3.55
CA LEU A 112 10.30 -5.09 4.12
C LEU A 112 9.51 -3.93 3.48
N PHE A 113 10.15 -2.78 3.20
CA PHE A 113 9.47 -1.68 2.51
C PHE A 113 9.18 -2.00 1.03
N SER A 114 10.10 -2.70 0.35
CA SER A 114 9.95 -3.05 -1.07
C SER A 114 8.89 -4.11 -1.35
N TYR A 115 8.75 -5.12 -0.48
CA TYR A 115 7.81 -6.23 -0.70
C TYR A 115 6.56 -6.16 0.19
N GLY A 116 6.53 -5.27 1.19
CA GLY A 116 5.47 -5.20 2.18
C GLY A 116 5.57 -6.36 3.17
N ARG A 117 4.50 -7.17 3.28
CA ARG A 117 4.45 -8.30 4.22
C ARG A 117 5.31 -9.48 3.74
N LEU A 118 6.37 -9.80 4.48
CA LEU A 118 7.19 -10.98 4.24
C LEU A 118 7.24 -11.88 5.48
N THR A 119 7.48 -13.16 5.25
CA THR A 119 7.81 -14.08 6.34
C THR A 119 9.26 -13.87 6.77
N CYS A 120 9.56 -14.13 8.04
CA CYS A 120 10.92 -14.01 8.56
C CYS A 120 11.92 -14.85 7.73
N SER A 121 11.55 -16.08 7.37
CA SER A 121 12.37 -16.96 6.53
C SER A 121 12.64 -16.39 5.14
N ASP A 122 11.64 -15.78 4.49
CA ASP A 122 11.81 -15.20 3.15
C ASP A 122 12.69 -13.95 3.21
N THR A 123 12.50 -13.10 4.23
CA THR A 123 13.33 -11.92 4.44
C THR A 123 14.79 -12.31 4.64
N ILE A 124 15.08 -13.29 5.50
CA ILE A 124 16.45 -13.78 5.71
C ILE A 124 17.05 -14.31 4.41
N ARG A 125 16.29 -15.11 3.65
CA ARG A 125 16.77 -15.67 2.37
C ARG A 125 17.10 -14.57 1.36
N LYS A 126 16.25 -13.54 1.25
CA LYS A 126 16.46 -12.41 0.33
C LYS A 126 17.68 -11.58 0.71
N VAL A 127 17.83 -11.26 1.99
CA VAL A 127 18.97 -10.48 2.50
C VAL A 127 20.27 -11.27 2.40
N ALA A 128 20.26 -12.58 2.62
CA ALA A 128 21.46 -13.42 2.52
C ALA A 128 21.98 -13.59 1.08
N LEU A 129 21.12 -13.36 0.07
CA LEU A 129 21.48 -13.41 -1.35
C LEU A 129 21.99 -12.07 -1.90
N ARG A 130 21.98 -11.01 -1.08
CA ARG A 130 22.36 -9.64 -1.42
C ARG A 130 23.84 -9.42 -1.09
#